data_AF-A0A431VAP9-F1
#
_entry.id   AF-A0A431VAP9-F1
#
_cell.length_a   1.000
_cell.length_b   1.000
_cell.length_c   1.000
_cell.angle_alpha   90.00
_cell.angle_beta   90.00
_cell.angle_gamma   90.00
#
_symmetry.space_group_name_H-M   'P 1'
#
loop_
_entity.id
_entity.type
_entity.pdbx_description
1 polymer ?
#
loop_
_entity_poly.entity_id
_entity_poly.type
_entity_poly.pdbx_seq_one_letter_code
_entity_poly.pdbx_strand_id
1 'polypeptide(L)' 'AWGLAGEQLLAPWGFLVHTIVIAAITATTYRIAIARKMVNQYPWIYERAGPLFWKERVPHRG' A
#
# COMPACT_ATOMS: atom_id res chain seq x y z
N ALA A 1 24.25 20.86 -8.00
CA ALA A 1 22.99 21.59 -8.26
C ALA A 1 22.43 22.07 -6.93
N TRP A 2 21.99 23.33 -6.86
CA TRP A 2 21.49 23.99 -5.66
C TRP A 2 19.97 24.11 -5.72
N GLY A 3 19.30 24.04 -4.56
CA GLY A 3 17.87 24.27 -4.43
C GLY A 3 17.52 25.75 -4.55
N LEU A 4 16.24 26.05 -4.79
CA LEU A 4 15.72 27.42 -4.95
C LEU A 4 16.02 28.35 -3.75
N ALA A 5 16.29 27.79 -2.57
CA ALA A 5 16.61 28.51 -1.34
C ALA A 5 18.11 28.47 -0.93
N GLY A 6 19.00 28.01 -1.81
CA GLY A 6 20.44 27.89 -1.51
C GLY A 6 20.86 26.61 -0.78
N GLU A 7 19.89 25.77 -0.40
CA GLU A 7 20.09 24.43 0.15
C GLU A 7 20.67 23.46 -0.91
N GLN A 8 21.24 22.33 -0.48
CA GLN A 8 21.70 21.31 -1.42
C GLN A 8 20.50 20.60 -2.08
N LEU A 9 20.38 20.70 -3.42
CA LEU A 9 19.22 20.19 -4.18
C LEU A 9 18.97 18.68 -3.96
N LEU A 10 20.05 17.92 -3.85
CA LEU A 10 20.05 16.48 -3.57
C LEU A 10 20.79 16.22 -2.26
N ALA A 11 20.17 16.62 -1.14
CA ALA A 11 20.61 16.17 0.16
C ALA A 11 20.34 14.64 0.28
N PRO A 12 21.37 13.78 0.39
CA PRO A 12 21.19 12.32 0.34
C PRO A 12 20.20 11.80 1.39
N TRP A 13 20.23 12.40 2.59
CA TRP A 13 19.33 12.05 3.68
C TRP A 13 17.87 12.42 3.38
N GLY A 14 17.63 13.66 2.95
CA GLY A 14 16.27 14.12 2.59
C GLY A 14 15.71 13.26 1.46
N PHE A 15 16.50 13.02 0.42
CA PHE A 15 16.11 12.18 -0.70
C PHE A 15 15.73 10.75 -0.25
N LEU A 16 16.54 10.14 0.61
CA LEU A 16 16.28 8.80 1.13
C LEU A 16 14.99 8.75 1.95
N VAL A 17 14.80 9.69 2.88
CA VAL A 17 13.58 9.75 3.72
C VAL A 17 12.33 9.94 2.86
N HIS A 18 12.35 10.89 1.92
CA HIS A 18 11.21 11.10 1.01
C HIS A 18 10.91 9.87 0.16
N THR A 19 11.94 9.20 -0.34
CA THR A 19 11.79 7.96 -1.12
C THR A 19 11.14 6.86 -0.29
N ILE A 20 11.58 6.66 0.96
CA ILE A 20 11.00 5.65 1.87
C ILE A 20 9.54 5.99 2.18
N VAL A 21 9.22 7.25 2.44
CA VAL A 21 7.85 7.69 2.73
C VAL A 21 6.93 7.42 1.54
N ILE A 22 7.34 7.80 0.32
CA ILE A 22 6.55 7.56 -0.90
C ILE A 22 6.38 6.05 -1.14
N ALA A 23 7.44 5.27 -0.95
CA ALA A 23 7.39 3.82 -1.09
C ALA A 23 6.41 3.19 -0.09
N ALA A 24 6.43 3.63 1.18
CA ALA A 24 5.53 3.15 2.22
C ALA A 24 4.06 3.47 1.91
N ILE A 25 3.77 4.70 1.45
CA ILE A 25 2.42 5.12 1.06
C ILE A 25 1.93 4.29 -0.14
N THR A 26 2.79 4.14 -1.16
CA THR A 26 2.47 3.39 -2.39
C THR A 26 2.20 1.93 -2.08
N ALA A 27 3.08 1.28 -1.33
CA ALA A 27 2.94 -0.13 -0.95
C ALA A 27 1.67 -0.37 -0.13
N THR A 28 1.41 0.51 0.84
CA THR A 28 0.21 0.43 1.69
C THR A 28 -1.06 0.58 0.86
N THR A 29 -1.14 1.63 0.03
CA THR A 29 -2.30 1.90 -0.81
C THR A 29 -2.54 0.77 -1.81
N TYR A 30 -1.48 0.27 -2.45
CA TYR A 30 -1.53 -0.87 -3.36
C TYR A 30 -2.06 -2.13 -2.65
N ARG A 31 -1.59 -2.41 -1.43
CA ARG A 31 -2.05 -3.57 -0.65
C ARG A 31 -3.53 -3.46 -0.27
N ILE A 32 -4.01 -2.27 0.10
CA ILE A 32 -5.44 -2.01 0.36
C ILE A 32 -6.25 -2.24 -0.92
N ALA A 33 -5.78 -1.75 -2.06
CA ALA A 33 -6.46 -1.91 -3.34
C ALA A 33 -6.62 -3.40 -3.74
N ILE A 34 -5.57 -4.21 -3.56
CA ILE A 34 -5.66 -5.67 -3.77
C ILE A 34 -6.67 -6.28 -2.80
N ALA A 35 -6.58 -5.96 -1.51
CA ALA A 35 -7.51 -6.53 -0.52
C ALA A 35 -8.97 -6.23 -0.86
N ARG A 36 -9.26 -4.99 -1.29
CA ARG A 36 -10.59 -4.58 -1.78
C ARG A 36 -10.98 -5.35 -3.04
N LYS A 37 -10.06 -5.51 -4.00
CA LYS A 37 -10.30 -6.26 -5.24
C LYS A 37 -10.66 -7.71 -4.94
N MET A 38 -9.91 -8.38 -4.07
CA MET A 38 -10.14 -9.79 -3.71
C MET A 38 -11.54 -10.01 -3.13
N VAL A 39 -11.97 -9.16 -2.20
CA VAL A 39 -13.28 -9.31 -1.55
C VAL A 39 -14.46 -8.83 -2.41
N ASN A 40 -14.25 -7.83 -3.28
CA ASN A 40 -15.32 -7.30 -4.14
C ASN A 40 -15.50 -8.10 -5.43
N GLN A 41 -14.42 -8.56 -6.04
CA GLN A 41 -14.46 -9.30 -7.29
C GLN A 41 -14.71 -10.79 -7.07
N TYR A 42 -14.24 -11.36 -5.96
CA TYR A 42 -14.40 -12.77 -5.62
C TYR A 42 -15.10 -12.99 -4.27
N PRO A 43 -16.28 -12.36 -4.02
CA PRO A 43 -16.95 -12.41 -2.72
C PRO A 43 -17.40 -13.82 -2.31
N TRP A 44 -17.53 -14.74 -3.27
CA TRP A 44 -17.90 -16.14 -3.01
C TRP A 44 -16.75 -16.99 -2.48
N ILE A 45 -15.49 -16.62 -2.75
CA ILE A 45 -14.29 -17.34 -2.27
C ILE A 45 -13.63 -16.62 -1.11
N TYR A 46 -13.70 -15.29 -1.05
CA TYR A 46 -12.97 -14.50 -0.06
C TYR A 46 -13.86 -13.56 0.74
N GLU A 47 -13.44 -13.30 1.97
CA GLU A 47 -14.05 -12.29 2.83
C GLU A 47 -13.00 -11.38 3.49
N ARG A 48 -13.44 -10.21 3.95
CA ARG A 48 -12.55 -9.17 4.46
C ARG A 48 -12.00 -9.56 5.83
N ALA A 49 -10.68 -9.56 5.96
CA ALA A 49 -9.96 -9.82 7.22
C ALA A 49 -9.26 -8.57 7.78
N GLY A 50 -9.48 -7.41 7.15
CA GLY A 50 -8.96 -6.12 7.57
C GLY A 50 -8.82 -5.14 6.41
N PRO A 51 -8.16 -3.99 6.63
CA PRO A 51 -7.86 -3.03 5.56
C PRO A 51 -6.86 -3.56 4.53
N LEU A 52 -5.91 -4.38 4.99
CA LEU A 52 -4.78 -4.92 4.20
C LEU A 52 -4.88 -6.42 3.92
N PHE A 53 -5.90 -7.08 4.45
CA PHE A 53 -5.99 -8.53 4.47
C PHE A 53 -7.38 -9.02 4.04
N TRP A 54 -7.39 -10.19 3.43
CA TRP A 54 -8.56 -10.98 3.14
C TRP A 54 -8.27 -12.41 3.60
N LYS A 55 -9.32 -13.19 3.81
CA LYS A 55 -9.22 -14.61 4.12
C LYS A 55 -10.17 -15.39 3.23
N GLU A 56 -9.91 -16.67 3.06
CA GLU A 56 -10.84 -17.56 2.37
C GLU A 56 -12.14 -17.68 3.17
N ARG A 57 -13.25 -17.63 2.44
CA ARG A 57 -14.58 -17.93 2.95
C ARG A 57 -14.67 -19.45 3.07
N VAL A 58 -14.85 -19.94 4.30
CA VAL A 58 -15.13 -21.35 4.52
C VAL A 58 -16.53 -21.65 3.98
N PRO A 59 -16.69 -22.55 2.99
CA PRO A 59 -18.01 -22.94 2.53
C PRO A 59 -18.76 -23.60 3.69
N HIS A 60 -19.99 -23.14 3.96
CA HIS A 60 -20.88 -23.87 4.86
C HIS A 60 -21.28 -25.16 4.13
N ARG A 61 -20.64 -26.29 4.46
CA ARG A 61 -21.13 -27.61 4.04
C ARG A 61 -22.38 -27.90 4.88
N GLY A 62 -23.54 -27.57 4.34
CA GLY A 62 -24.84 -28.09 4.77
C GLY A 62 -25.30 -29.14 3.77
#